data_AF-A0AAX1QDF1-F1
#
_entry.id   AF-A0AAX1QDF1-F1
#
_cell.length_a   1.000
_cell.length_b   1.000
_cell.length_c   1.000
_cell.angle_alpha   90.00
_cell.angle_beta   90.00
_cell.angle_gamma   90.00
#
_symmetry.space_group_name_H-M   'P 1'
#
loop_
_entity.id
_entity.type
_entity.pdbx_description
1 polymer ?
#
loop_
_entity_poly.entity_id
_entity_poly.type
_entity_poly.pdbx_seq_one_letter_code
_entity_poly.pdbx_strand_id
1 'polypeptide(L)' 'MNKKHENSAFTVVGTNIDEVKKYNEQSGMSYNEVKEWMAKTNGGHGTGIYSDTDIEEVKKKLLQSTENQK' A
#
# COMPACT_ATOMS: atom_id res chain seq x y z
N MET A 1 40.05 12.46 -16.70
CA MET A 1 40.20 11.75 -15.41
C MET A 1 38.84 11.71 -14.72
N ASN A 2 38.17 10.56 -14.71
CA ASN A 2 36.87 10.37 -14.04
C ASN A 2 37.10 10.21 -12.54
N LYS A 3 36.83 11.25 -11.75
CA LYS A 3 36.75 11.15 -10.29
C LYS A 3 35.53 10.29 -9.95
N LYS A 4 35.77 9.01 -9.64
CA LYS A 4 34.79 8.16 -8.97
C LYS A 4 34.42 8.80 -7.63
N HIS A 5 33.13 8.86 -7.36
CA HIS A 5 32.55 9.40 -6.14
C HIS A 5 32.86 8.46 -4.97
N GLU A 6 34.06 8.53 -4.39
CA GLU A 6 34.45 7.72 -3.23
C GLU A 6 33.74 8.15 -1.94
N ASN A 7 33.05 9.31 -1.93
CA ASN A 7 32.30 9.84 -0.78
C ASN A 7 30.77 9.72 -0.90
N SER A 8 30.23 9.03 -1.91
CA SER A 8 28.77 8.94 -2.10
C SER A 8 28.07 7.90 -1.23
N ALA A 9 28.78 7.22 -0.33
CA ALA A 9 28.22 6.19 0.55
C ALA A 9 27.58 6.77 1.82
N PHE A 10 27.87 8.02 2.21
CA PHE A 10 27.32 8.63 3.42
C PHE A 10 26.46 9.85 3.10
N THR A 11 25.34 10.03 3.82
CA THR A 11 24.54 11.26 3.76
C THR A 11 25.25 12.42 4.46
N VAL A 12 24.76 13.66 4.27
CA VAL A 12 25.29 14.87 4.93
C VAL A 12 25.31 14.75 6.46
N VAL A 13 24.39 13.96 7.02
CA VAL A 13 24.29 13.69 8.46
C VAL A 13 25.06 12.43 8.90
N GLY A 14 25.80 11.78 8.00
CA GLY A 14 26.67 10.63 8.30
C GLY A 14 25.99 9.26 8.22
N THR A 15 24.82 9.14 7.59
CA THR A 15 24.15 7.84 7.42
C THR A 15 24.81 7.04 6.32
N ASN A 16 25.25 5.80 6.60
CA ASN A 16 25.77 4.87 5.60
C ASN A 16 24.64 4.33 4.72
N ILE A 17 24.65 4.67 3.44
CA ILE A 17 23.64 4.31 2.44
C ILE A 17 23.68 2.82 2.12
N ASP A 18 24.86 2.19 2.11
CA ASP A 18 24.99 0.77 1.75
C ASP A 18 24.47 -0.14 2.88
N GLU A 19 24.67 0.26 4.13
CA GLU A 19 24.06 -0.42 5.28
C GLU A 19 22.55 -0.28 5.29
N VAL A 20 22.02 0.91 4.98
CA VAL A 20 20.57 1.13 4.89
C VAL A 20 19.94 0.28 3.79
N LYS A 21 20.57 0.18 2.61
CA LYS A 21 20.08 -0.70 1.54
C LYS A 21 20.05 -2.16 1.97
N LYS A 22 21.14 -2.64 2.56
CA LYS A 22 21.22 -4.00 3.10
C LYS A 22 20.11 -4.27 4.13
N TYR A 23 19.88 -3.33 5.05
CA TYR A 23 18.80 -3.49 6.03
C TYR A 23 17.42 -3.46 5.38
N ASN A 24 17.17 -2.59 4.40
CA ASN A 24 15.91 -2.58 3.67
C ASN A 24 15.65 -3.91 2.93
N GLU A 25 16.68 -4.50 2.31
CA GLU A 25 16.59 -5.83 1.69
C GLU A 25 16.29 -6.94 2.71
N GLN A 26 16.74 -6.77 3.96
CA GLN A 26 16.51 -7.70 5.07
C GLN A 26 15.22 -7.40 5.88
N SER A 27 14.53 -6.30 5.60
CA SER A 27 13.38 -5.81 6.40
C SER A 27 12.06 -6.54 6.12
N GLY A 28 12.03 -7.44 5.14
CA GLY A 28 10.82 -8.13 4.70
C GLY A 28 9.99 -7.32 3.70
N MET A 29 8.73 -7.72 3.52
CA MET A 29 7.82 -7.04 2.59
C MET A 29 7.52 -5.61 3.05
N SER A 30 7.51 -4.67 2.10
CA SER A 30 7.00 -3.33 2.33
C SER A 30 5.51 -3.36 2.67
N TYR A 31 5.01 -2.29 3.26
CA TYR A 31 3.59 -2.14 3.60
C TYR A 31 2.66 -2.42 2.40
N ASN A 32 2.99 -1.92 1.21
CA ASN A 32 2.18 -2.13 0.02
C ASN A 32 2.21 -3.59 -0.44
N GLU A 33 3.38 -4.24 -0.37
CA GLU A 33 3.53 -5.66 -0.69
C GLU A 33 2.79 -6.54 0.31
N VAL A 34 2.85 -6.23 1.61
CA VAL A 34 2.07 -6.92 2.65
C VAL A 34 0.58 -6.74 2.39
N LYS A 35 0.12 -5.52 2.06
CA LYS A 35 -1.28 -5.23 1.77
C LYS A 35 -1.79 -6.04 0.57
N GLU A 36 -1.03 -6.07 -0.51
CA GLU A 36 -1.37 -6.87 -1.69
C GLU A 36 -1.32 -8.37 -1.40
N TRP A 37 -0.29 -8.84 -0.69
CA TRP A 37 -0.15 -10.23 -0.30
C TRP A 37 -1.34 -10.66 0.55
N MET A 38 -1.68 -9.90 1.60
CA MET A 38 -2.87 -10.14 2.43
C MET A 38 -4.15 -10.15 1.61
N ALA A 39 -4.33 -9.23 0.67
CA ALA A 39 -5.51 -9.21 -0.20
C ALA A 39 -5.58 -10.46 -1.10
N LYS A 40 -4.44 -10.98 -1.58
CA LYS A 40 -4.35 -12.17 -2.43
C LYS A 40 -4.48 -13.49 -1.65
N THR A 41 -3.91 -13.58 -0.44
CA THR A 41 -3.84 -14.83 0.34
C THR A 41 -4.94 -14.98 1.36
N ASN A 42 -5.44 -13.87 1.91
CA ASN A 42 -6.40 -13.85 3.02
C ASN A 42 -7.62 -12.97 2.74
N GLY A 43 -7.55 -12.08 1.74
CA GLY A 43 -8.67 -11.26 1.29
C GLY A 43 -9.73 -12.13 0.62
N GLY A 44 -10.98 -12.01 1.04
CA GLY A 44 -12.11 -12.69 0.40
C GLY A 44 -12.41 -14.11 0.92
N HIS A 45 -11.56 -14.73 1.74
CA HIS A 45 -11.86 -16.03 2.34
C HIS A 45 -12.89 -15.87 3.47
N GLY A 46 -14.16 -16.21 3.20
CA GLY A 46 -15.24 -16.12 4.18
C GLY A 46 -15.82 -14.72 4.38
N THR A 47 -15.36 -13.71 3.63
CA THR A 47 -15.95 -12.34 3.64
C THR A 47 -16.90 -12.06 2.49
N GLY A 48 -17.20 -13.05 1.65
CA GLY A 48 -18.28 -12.96 0.66
C GLY A 48 -19.61 -12.56 1.32
N ILE A 49 -19.90 -13.12 2.51
CA ILE A 49 -21.07 -12.77 3.34
C ILE A 49 -21.07 -11.33 3.87
N TYR A 50 -19.92 -10.66 3.88
CA TYR A 50 -19.78 -9.26 4.32
C TYR A 50 -19.66 -8.30 3.12
N SER A 51 -19.66 -8.84 1.89
CA SER A 51 -19.48 -8.09 0.64
C SER A 51 -20.71 -8.20 -0.26
N ASP A 52 -21.90 -8.44 0.30
CA ASP A 52 -23.19 -8.41 -0.42
C ASP A 52 -23.66 -6.96 -0.68
N THR A 53 -22.72 -6.04 -0.89
CA THR A 53 -23.08 -4.68 -1.29
C THR A 53 -23.28 -4.66 -2.79
N ASP A 54 -24.53 -4.81 -3.24
CA ASP A 54 -24.91 -4.53 -4.61
C ASP A 54 -24.76 -3.02 -4.87
N ILE A 55 -23.75 -2.67 -5.65
CA ILE A 55 -23.39 -1.29 -5.99
C ILE A 55 -24.57 -0.57 -6.66
N GLU A 56 -25.39 -1.27 -7.45
CA GLU A 56 -26.54 -0.68 -8.13
C GLU A 56 -27.69 -0.41 -7.15
N GLU A 57 -27.88 -1.28 -6.15
CA GLU A 57 -28.84 -1.07 -5.08
C GLU A 57 -28.46 0.15 -4.21
N VAL A 58 -27.18 0.28 -3.86
CA VAL A 58 -26.66 1.41 -3.09
C VAL A 58 -26.86 2.72 -3.85
N LYS A 59 -26.53 2.75 -5.15
CA LYS A 59 -26.75 3.94 -5.99
C LYS A 59 -28.22 4.34 -6.01
N LYS A 60 -29.14 3.38 -6.17
CA LYS A 60 -30.57 3.64 -6.19
C LYS A 60 -31.07 4.22 -4.86
N LYS A 61 -30.64 3.66 -3.73
CA LYS A 61 -30.99 4.17 -2.38
C LYS A 61 -30.51 5.60 -2.14
N LEU A 62 -29.28 5.93 -2.56
CA LEU A 62 -28.72 7.28 -2.43
C LEU A 62 -29.49 8.30 -3.27
N LEU A 63 -29.91 7.93 -4.49
CA LEU A 63 -30.72 8.80 -5.35
C LEU A 63 -32.10 9.07 -4.74
N GLN A 64 -32.81 8.03 -4.29
CA GLN A 64 -34.12 8.17 -3.65
C GLN A 64 -34.07 8.97 -2.33
N SER A 65 -33.02 8.77 -1.53
CA SER A 65 -32.78 9.56 -0.32
C SER A 65 -32.62 11.06 -0.64
N THR A 66 -31.97 11.38 -1.75
CA THR A 66 -31.76 12.77 -2.21
C THR A 66 -33.06 13.40 -2.75
N GLU A 67 -33.92 12.60 -3.36
CA GLU A 67 -35.23 13.05 -3.87
C GLU A 67 -36.25 13.28 -2.76
N ASN A 68 -36.25 12.45 -1.72
CA ASN A 68 -37.17 12.57 -0.57
C ASN A 68 -36.82 13.72 0.40
N GLN A 69 -35.70 14.43 0.17
CA GLN A 69 -35.30 15.62 0.93
C GLN A 69 -35.54 16.94 0.19
N LYS A 70 -36.22 16.91 -0.96
CA LYS A 70 -36.76 18.09 -1.65
C LYS A 70 -38.24 18.27 -1.36
#